data_AF-A0A377B1G2-F1
#
_entry.id   AF-A0A377B1G2-F1
#
_cell.length_a   1.000
_cell.length_b   1.000
_cell.length_c   1.000
_cell.angle_alpha   90.00
_cell.angle_beta   90.00
_cell.angle_gamma   90.00
#
_symmetry.space_group_name_H-M   'P 1'
#
loop_
_entity.id
_entity.type
_entity.pdbx_description
1 polymer ?
#
loop_
_entity_poly.entity_id
_entity_poly.type
_entity_poly.pdbx_seq_one_letter_code
_entity_poly.pdbx_strand_id
1 'polypeptide(L)'
;MLALFSHQRSELNAYASQIEPALLIADRQHALFSGDDFLNTFVTEHSSIRVVQLHNDSGEHNLQDAINHPAEDLLPRHHLLMKWPISSFPAAPPAHRN
;
A
#
# COMPACT_ATOMS: atom_id res chain seq x y z
N MET A 1 26.80 -4.70 -15.55
CA MET A 1 25.79 -3.63 -15.34
C MET A 1 24.36 -4.07 -15.66
N LEU A 2 24.12 -4.97 -16.64
CA LEU A 2 22.78 -5.53 -16.90
C LEU A 2 22.21 -6.39 -15.76
N ALA A 3 23.07 -7.10 -15.02
CA ALA A 3 22.64 -7.97 -13.93
C ALA A 3 22.03 -7.21 -12.74
N LEU A 4 22.48 -5.98 -12.44
CA LEU A 4 21.93 -5.20 -11.33
C LEU A 4 20.51 -4.73 -11.64
N PHE A 5 20.25 -4.24 -12.85
CA PHE A 5 18.90 -3.84 -13.27
C PHE A 5 17.94 -5.03 -13.31
N SER A 6 18.41 -6.19 -13.80
CA SER A 6 17.63 -7.44 -13.77
C SER A 6 17.33 -7.89 -12.34
N HIS A 7 18.31 -7.77 -11.45
CA HIS A 7 18.17 -8.13 -10.03
C HIS A 7 17.18 -7.21 -9.31
N GLN A 8 17.32 -5.89 -9.42
CA GLN A 8 16.41 -4.93 -8.80
C GLN A 8 14.96 -5.12 -9.26
N ARG A 9 14.75 -5.40 -10.54
CA ARG A 9 13.42 -5.73 -11.08
C ARG A 9 12.87 -7.02 -10.46
N SER A 10 13.68 -8.07 -10.37
CA SER A 10 13.25 -9.35 -9.80
C SER A 10 12.88 -9.22 -8.32
N GLU A 11 13.71 -8.52 -7.55
CA GLU A 11 13.46 -8.26 -6.13
C GLU A 11 12.18 -7.46 -5.89
N LEU A 12 11.97 -6.38 -6.65
CA LEU A 12 10.78 -5.56 -6.51
C LEU A 12 9.50 -6.35 -6.83
N ASN A 13 9.53 -7.21 -7.85
CA ASN A 13 8.43 -8.10 -8.17
C ASN A 13 8.17 -9.14 -7.07
N ALA A 14 9.22 -9.70 -6.47
CA ALA A 14 9.08 -10.62 -5.35
C ALA A 14 8.41 -9.96 -4.14
N TYR A 15 8.78 -8.71 -3.82
CA TYR A 15 8.13 -7.96 -2.75
C TYR A 15 6.67 -7.67 -3.05
N ALA A 16 6.34 -7.21 -4.25
CA ALA A 16 4.97 -6.91 -4.63
C ALA A 16 4.05 -8.14 -4.55
N SER A 17 4.54 -9.30 -4.99
CA SER A 17 3.82 -10.58 -4.85
C SER A 17 3.60 -11.01 -3.40
N GLN A 18 4.49 -10.63 -2.47
CA GLN A 18 4.42 -11.08 -1.09
C GLN A 18 3.49 -10.23 -0.22
N ILE A 19 3.50 -8.91 -0.43
CA ILE A 19 2.77 -7.97 0.44
C ILE A 19 1.53 -7.36 -0.22
N GLU A 20 1.36 -7.59 -1.52
CA GLU A 20 0.24 -7.09 -2.33
C GLU A 20 -0.03 -5.59 -2.07
N PRO A 21 0.96 -4.72 -2.37
CA PRO A 21 0.91 -3.34 -1.93
C PRO A 21 -0.24 -2.58 -2.60
N ALA A 22 -0.96 -1.78 -1.82
CA ALA A 22 -2.02 -0.91 -2.35
C ALA A 22 -1.48 0.38 -2.99
N LEU A 23 -0.28 0.82 -2.59
CA LEU A 23 0.32 2.10 -2.93
C LEU A 23 1.78 1.87 -3.35
N LEU A 24 2.16 2.44 -4.49
CA LEU A 24 3.54 2.53 -4.96
C LEU A 24 4.00 4.00 -4.90
N ILE A 25 5.12 4.24 -4.20
CA ILE A 25 5.81 5.54 -4.22
C ILE A 25 7.21 5.31 -4.81
N ALA A 26 7.57 6.04 -5.86
CA ALA A 26 8.87 5.93 -6.52
C ALA A 26 9.38 7.30 -7.00
N ASP A 27 10.61 7.35 -7.51
CA ASP A 27 11.22 8.56 -8.07
C ASP A 27 11.51 8.39 -9.56
N ARG A 28 11.15 9.38 -10.39
CA ARG A 28 11.44 9.39 -11.84
C ARG A 28 12.93 9.40 -12.16
N GLN A 29 13.78 9.85 -11.25
CA GLN A 29 15.24 9.78 -11.38
C GLN A 29 15.80 8.38 -11.08
N HIS A 30 14.97 7.46 -10.58
CA HIS A 30 15.35 6.06 -10.41
C HIS A 30 15.32 5.34 -11.76
N ALA A 31 16.39 4.61 -12.10
CA ALA A 31 16.57 4.00 -13.43
C ALA A 31 15.46 3.01 -13.85
N LEU A 32 14.76 2.37 -12.91
CA LEU A 32 13.59 1.52 -13.21
C LEU A 32 12.33 2.32 -13.57
N PHE A 33 12.20 3.55 -13.08
CA PHE A 33 10.99 4.37 -13.17
C PHE A 33 11.17 5.63 -14.03
N SER A 34 12.33 5.75 -14.70
CA SER A 34 12.62 6.86 -15.60
C SER A 34 11.76 6.86 -16.86
N GLY A 35 11.15 5.73 -17.20
CA GLY A 35 10.16 5.59 -18.27
C GLY A 35 8.95 4.80 -17.80
N ASP A 36 7.87 4.86 -18.57
CA ASP A 36 6.58 4.28 -18.19
C ASP A 36 6.46 2.78 -18.50
N ASP A 37 7.32 2.21 -19.36
CA ASP A 37 7.22 0.81 -19.79
C ASP A 37 7.27 -0.18 -18.61
N PHE A 38 8.24 0.00 -17.72
CA PHE A 38 8.37 -0.83 -16.53
C PHE A 38 7.21 -0.59 -15.57
N LEU A 39 6.87 0.68 -15.31
CA LEU A 39 5.79 1.06 -14.40
C LEU A 39 4.44 0.46 -14.84
N ASN A 40 4.09 0.62 -16.11
CA ASN A 40 2.84 0.11 -16.68
C ASN A 40 2.79 -1.42 -16.62
N THR A 41 3.90 -2.09 -16.93
CA THR A 41 4.00 -3.55 -16.80
C THR A 41 3.82 -3.97 -15.35
N PHE A 42 4.52 -3.31 -14.41
CA PHE A 42 4.49 -3.61 -12.99
C PHE A 42 3.10 -3.44 -12.38
N VAL A 43 2.39 -2.35 -12.71
CA VAL A 43 1.01 -2.13 -12.23
C VAL A 43 0.03 -3.12 -12.87
N THR A 44 0.26 -3.52 -14.13
CA THR A 44 -0.55 -4.54 -14.80
C THR A 44 -0.38 -5.92 -14.15
N GLU A 45 0.86 -6.29 -13.81
CA GLU A 45 1.19 -7.56 -13.15
C GLU A 45 0.71 -7.60 -11.68
N HIS A 46 0.74 -6.46 -10.99
CA HIS A 46 0.38 -6.33 -9.57
C HIS A 46 -0.87 -5.48 -9.38
N SER A 47 -2.03 -6.05 -9.72
CA SER A 47 -3.35 -5.37 -9.66
C SER A 47 -3.79 -4.95 -8.25
N SER A 48 -3.07 -5.36 -7.21
CA SER A 48 -3.23 -4.86 -5.84
C SER A 48 -2.87 -3.37 -5.72
N ILE A 49 -1.95 -2.88 -6.57
CA ILE A 49 -1.55 -1.48 -6.62
C ILE A 49 -2.67 -0.65 -7.23
N ARG A 50 -3.23 0.25 -6.43
CA ARG A 50 -4.33 1.14 -6.84
C ARG A 50 -3.91 2.59 -6.96
N VAL A 51 -2.81 2.96 -6.29
CA VAL A 51 -2.31 4.32 -6.26
C VAL A 51 -0.83 4.30 -6.60
N VAL A 52 -0.43 5.17 -7.53
CA VAL A 52 0.96 5.39 -7.92
C VAL A 52 1.27 6.86 -7.69
N GLN A 53 2.36 7.12 -6.97
CA GLN A 53 2.88 8.46 -6.72
C GLN A 53 4.37 8.50 -7.09
N LEU A 54 4.73 9.46 -7.93
CA LEU A 54 6.05 9.58 -8.54
C LEU A 54 6.65 10.93 -8.17
N HIS A 55 7.75 10.89 -7.43
CA HIS A 55 8.58 12.06 -7.20
C HIS A 55 9.31 12.46 -8.49
N ASN A 56 9.52 13.76 -8.71
CA ASN A 56 10.06 14.32 -9.94
C ASN A 56 9.22 14.00 -11.21
N ASP A 57 7.95 13.62 -11.05
CA ASP A 57 7.01 13.51 -12.16
C ASP A 57 6.36 14.87 -12.44
N SER A 58 5.96 15.08 -13.69
CA SER A 58 5.25 16.30 -14.12
C SER A 58 3.80 16.02 -14.53
N GLY A 59 3.32 14.77 -14.38
CA GLY A 59 1.98 14.34 -14.75
C GLY A 59 1.06 14.13 -13.56
N GLU A 60 -0.04 13.42 -13.83
CA GLU A 60 -1.12 13.11 -12.86
C GLU A 60 -0.65 12.28 -11.64
N HIS A 61 0.53 11.68 -11.72
CA HIS A 61 1.11 10.88 -10.65
C HIS A 61 2.10 11.67 -9.77
N ASN A 62 2.21 12.99 -9.94
CA ASN A 62 3.17 13.77 -9.18
C ASN A 62 2.92 13.68 -7.66
N LEU A 63 3.91 13.11 -6.96
CA LEU A 63 3.86 12.95 -5.51
C LEU A 63 3.71 14.30 -4.78
N GLN A 64 4.28 15.37 -5.31
CA GLN A 64 4.22 16.69 -4.68
C GLN A 64 2.79 17.24 -4.66
N ASP A 65 2.00 16.97 -5.70
CA ASP A 65 0.60 17.36 -5.75
C ASP A 65 -0.22 16.58 -4.72
N ALA A 66 0.06 15.28 -4.57
CA ALA A 66 -0.57 14.46 -3.54
C ALA A 66 -0.19 14.88 -2.11
N ILE A 67 1.05 15.31 -1.86
CA ILE A 67 1.49 15.83 -0.55
C ILE A 67 0.83 17.17 -0.24
N ASN A 68 0.68 18.03 -1.24
CA ASN A 68 0.07 19.36 -1.08
C ASN A 68 -1.46 19.29 -0.98
N HIS A 69 -2.06 18.18 -1.42
CA HIS A 69 -3.49 17.97 -1.28
C HIS A 69 -3.85 17.78 0.21
N PRO A 70 -4.79 18.57 0.75
CA PRO A 70 -5.23 18.39 2.13
C PRO A 70 -5.81 16.99 2.30
N ALA A 71 -5.48 16.34 3.41
CA ALA A 71 -6.02 15.02 3.72
C ALA A 71 -7.50 15.16 4.11
N GLU A 72 -8.38 15.09 3.11
CA GLU A 72 -9.81 14.97 3.32
C GLU A 72 -10.11 13.57 3.87
N ASP A 73 -10.99 13.48 4.87
CA ASP A 73 -11.51 12.20 5.41
C ASP A 73 -10.49 11.27 6.11
N LEU A 74 -9.52 11.83 6.85
CA LEU A 74 -8.78 11.10 7.87
C LEU A 74 -9.70 10.74 9.05
N LEU A 75 -10.59 9.78 8.86
CA LEU A 75 -11.41 9.25 9.94
C LEU A 75 -10.48 8.60 10.98
N PRO A 76 -10.55 9.01 12.26
CA PRO A 76 -9.82 8.34 13.32
C PRO A 76 -10.24 6.86 13.34
N ARG A 77 -9.29 5.94 13.10
CA ARG A 77 -9.53 4.49 13.13
C ARG A 77 -10.07 3.98 14.48
N HIS A 78 -10.14 4.83 15.50
CA HIS A 78 -10.69 4.51 16.82
C HIS A 78 -12.23 4.38 16.86
N HIS A 79 -12.96 4.80 15.82
CA HIS A 79 -14.43 4.71 15.81
C HIS A 79 -14.96 3.31 15.44
N LEU A 80 -14.12 2.41 14.91
CA LEU A 80 -14.56 1.06 14.54
C LEU A 80 -14.50 0.04 15.71
N LEU A 81 -13.82 0.37 16.82
CA LEU A 81 -13.69 -0.55 17.97
C LEU A 81 -14.88 -0.46 18.96
N MET A 82 -15.68 0.60 18.93
CA MET A 82 -16.74 0.82 19.93
C MET A 82 -18.11 0.25 19.54
N LYS A 83 -18.23 -0.40 18.38
CA LYS A 83 -19.46 -1.06 17.92
C LYS A 83 -19.44 -2.58 18.05
N TRP A 84 -18.56 -3.14 18.89
CA TRP A 84 -18.76 -4.51 19.36
C TRP A 84 -19.53 -4.48 20.68
N PRO A 85 -20.80 -4.94 20.74
CA PRO A 85 -21.50 -5.02 22.00
C PRO A 85 -20.79 -6.05 22.89
N ILE A 86 -20.17 -5.57 23.96
CA ILE A 86 -19.54 -6.39 25.01
C ILE A 86 -20.59 -7.32 25.68
N SER A 87 -21.88 -7.12 25.42
CA SER A 87 -22.98 -7.96 25.89
C SER A 87 -23.09 -9.35 25.23
N SER A 88 -22.23 -9.69 24.27
CA SER A 88 -22.22 -11.03 23.64
C SER A 88 -21.24 -12.02 24.26
N PHE A 89 -20.54 -11.67 25.35
CA PHE A 89 -19.79 -12.67 26.11
C PHE A 89 -20.77 -13.54 26.91
N PRO A 90 -20.81 -14.87 26.70
CA PRO A 90 -21.57 -15.75 27.57
C PRO A 90 -20.99 -15.66 28.98
N ALA A 91 -21.84 -15.37 29.97
CA ALA A 91 -21.46 -15.43 31.38
C ALA A 91 -20.90 -16.83 31.69
N ALA A 92 -19.75 -16.88 32.36
CA ALA A 92 -19.14 -18.14 32.78
C ALA A 92 -20.16 -18.97 33.59
N PRO A 93 -20.26 -20.30 33.37
CA PRO A 93 -21.18 -21.14 34.13
C PRO A 93 -20.81 -21.11 35.62
N PRO A 94 -21.80 -21.16 36.53
CA PRO A 94 -21.53 -21.06 37.96
C PRO A 94 -20.65 -22.23 38.41
N ALA A 95 -19.60 -21.92 39.17
CA ALA A 95 -18.75 -22.93 39.79
C ALA A 95 -19.60 -23.78 40.74
N HIS A 96 -19.70 -25.08 40.46
CA HIS A 96 -20.31 -26.07 41.34
C HIS A 96 -19.52 -26.07 42.66
N ARG A 97 -20.11 -25.54 43.74
CA ARG A 97 -19.66 -25.84 45.10
C ARG A 97 -20.47 -27.05 45.59
N ASN A 98 -19.74 -28.08 46.01
CA ASN A 98 -20.27 -29.18 46.81
C ASN A 98 -20.86 -28.66 48.13
#